data_AF-A0A533V245-F1
#
_entry.id   AF-A0A533V245-F1
#
_cell.length_a   1.000
_cell.length_b   1.000
_cell.length_c   1.000
_cell.angle_alpha   90.00
_cell.angle_beta   90.00
_cell.angle_gamma   90.00
#
_symmetry.space_group_name_H-M   'P 1'
#
loop_
_entity.id
_entity.type
_entity.pdbx_description
1 polymer ?
#
loop_
_entity_poly.entity_id
_entity_poly.type
_entity_poly.pdbx_seq_one_letter_code
_entity_poly.pdbx_strand_id
1 'polypeptide(L)'
;SGMLEGGPSVEYFKKIAPDKKNSIIFVSYQINGTLGRRVIDGGLMEISMLDEKGKVKVIPIKCASQKIDGFSGHSDFNQIMNFTARIKPKKVLVNHGERSKSENVANTIFSRFKIRSIVPDSREIIKLR
;
A
#
# COMPACT_ATOMS: atom_id res chain seq x y z
N SER A 1 -11.26 -2.81 7.42
CA SER A 1 -9.97 -2.25 6.98
C SER A 1 -9.80 -2.46 5.49
N GLY A 2 -9.26 -1.49 4.74
CA GLY A 2 -9.01 -1.63 3.29
C GLY A 2 -7.90 -2.62 2.93
N MET A 3 -7.19 -3.16 3.93
CA MET A 3 -6.08 -4.11 3.74
C MET A 3 -6.33 -5.51 4.32
N LEU A 4 -7.59 -5.82 4.66
CA LEU A 4 -7.98 -7.10 5.27
C LEU A 4 -7.30 -7.43 6.61
N GLU A 5 -6.87 -6.42 7.36
CA GLU A 5 -6.25 -6.61 8.69
C GLU A 5 -7.28 -6.73 9.83
N GLY A 6 -8.55 -6.39 9.58
CA GLY A 6 -9.60 -6.47 10.59
C GLY A 6 -10.91 -5.77 10.23
N GLY A 7 -11.89 -5.95 11.10
CA GLY A 7 -13.25 -5.42 10.96
C GLY A 7 -14.10 -6.19 9.94
N PRO A 8 -15.25 -5.61 9.51
CA PRO A 8 -16.23 -6.31 8.68
C PRO A 8 -15.65 -6.85 7.37
N SER A 9 -14.66 -6.18 6.78
CA SER A 9 -13.98 -6.61 5.56
C SER A 9 -13.40 -8.02 5.68
N VAL A 10 -12.87 -8.40 6.85
CA VAL A 10 -12.33 -9.74 7.09
C VAL A 10 -13.47 -10.75 7.20
N GLU A 11 -14.55 -10.42 7.90
CA GLU A 11 -15.71 -11.31 8.03
C GLU A 11 -16.41 -11.58 6.69
N TYR A 12 -16.52 -10.57 5.83
CA TYR A 12 -17.01 -10.76 4.46
C TYR A 12 -16.05 -11.61 3.65
N PHE A 13 -14.74 -11.35 3.74
CA PHE A 13 -13.72 -12.14 3.05
C PHE A 13 -13.82 -13.63 3.38
N LYS A 14 -13.99 -14.00 4.66
CA LYS A 14 -14.17 -15.40 5.08
C LYS A 14 -15.33 -16.12 4.37
N LYS A 15 -16.40 -15.39 4.05
CA LYS A 15 -17.61 -15.93 3.42
C LYS A 15 -17.52 -15.94 1.90
N ILE A 16 -16.86 -14.95 1.32
CA ILE A 16 -16.78 -14.73 -0.12
C ILE A 16 -15.64 -15.55 -0.76
N ALA A 17 -14.50 -15.65 -0.06
CA ALA A 17 -13.28 -16.27 -0.60
C ALA A 17 -13.44 -17.73 -1.08
N PRO A 18 -14.23 -18.60 -0.42
CA PRO A 18 -14.34 -20.01 -0.83
C PRO A 18 -15.11 -20.25 -2.14
N ASP A 19 -15.86 -19.28 -2.67
CA ASP A 19 -16.66 -19.46 -3.88
C ASP A 19 -15.97 -18.80 -5.09
N LYS A 20 -15.70 -19.62 -6.12
CA LYS A 20 -15.07 -19.21 -7.38
C LYS A 20 -15.93 -18.26 -8.23
N LYS A 21 -17.24 -18.18 -7.95
CA LYS A 21 -18.14 -17.22 -8.64
C LYS A 21 -17.94 -15.79 -8.14
N ASN A 22 -17.28 -15.62 -7.00
CA ASN A 22 -17.03 -14.32 -6.42
C ASN A 22 -15.72 -13.71 -6.92
N SER A 23 -15.63 -12.39 -6.79
CA SER A 23 -14.41 -11.62 -7.02
C SER A 23 -14.20 -10.61 -5.90
N ILE A 24 -12.94 -10.35 -5.57
CA ILE A 24 -12.54 -9.30 -4.63
C ILE A 24 -11.71 -8.27 -5.39
N ILE A 25 -12.12 -7.01 -5.26
CA ILE A 25 -11.49 -5.89 -5.94
C ILE A 25 -10.80 -5.00 -4.90
N PHE A 26 -9.49 -4.84 -5.05
CA PHE A 26 -8.69 -3.95 -4.23
C PHE A 26 -8.47 -2.63 -4.96
N VAL A 27 -8.93 -1.54 -4.34
CA VAL A 27 -8.86 -0.17 -4.88
C VAL A 27 -7.84 0.72 -4.15
N SER A 28 -7.24 0.20 -3.08
CA SER A 28 -6.30 0.92 -2.22
C SER A 28 -4.95 0.23 -2.18
N TYR A 29 -3.91 1.00 -1.87
CA TYR A 29 -2.57 0.45 -1.64
C TYR A 29 -2.61 -0.66 -0.58
N GLN A 30 -1.87 -1.73 -0.84
CA GLN A 30 -1.71 -2.85 0.11
C GLN A 30 -0.27 -2.88 0.61
N ILE A 31 -0.11 -2.66 1.91
CA ILE A 31 1.19 -2.66 2.58
C ILE A 31 1.74 -4.09 2.63
N ASN A 32 3.05 -4.25 2.41
CA ASN A 32 3.71 -5.54 2.56
C ASN A 32 3.48 -6.14 3.95
N GLY A 33 3.20 -7.44 4.00
CA GLY A 33 2.90 -8.15 5.24
C GLY A 33 1.41 -8.27 5.54
N THR A 34 0.56 -7.36 5.03
CA THR A 34 -0.89 -7.42 5.20
C THR A 34 -1.51 -8.61 4.48
N LEU A 35 -2.66 -9.08 4.96
CA LEU A 35 -3.41 -10.13 4.30
C LEU A 35 -3.83 -9.72 2.89
N GLY A 36 -4.34 -8.50 2.72
CA GLY A 36 -4.75 -7.98 1.42
C GLY A 36 -3.63 -8.04 0.38
N ARG A 37 -2.39 -7.73 0.79
CA ARG A 37 -1.24 -7.85 -0.10
C ARG A 37 -0.99 -9.29 -0.56
N ARG A 38 -1.02 -10.24 0.38
CA ARG A 38 -0.79 -11.67 0.08
C ARG A 38 -1.86 -12.27 -0.84
N VAL A 39 -3.11 -11.79 -0.73
CA VAL A 39 -4.23 -12.21 -1.59
C VAL A 39 -4.06 -11.67 -3.02
N ILE A 40 -3.59 -10.43 -3.18
CA ILE A 40 -3.32 -9.86 -4.51
C ILE A 40 -2.13 -10.54 -5.18
N ASP A 41 -1.05 -10.79 -4.44
CA ASP A 41 0.17 -11.39 -4.99
C ASP A 41 -0.04 -12.88 -5.40
N GLY A 42 -1.23 -13.45 -5.14
CA GLY A 42 -1.60 -14.82 -5.54
C GLY A 42 -0.86 -15.93 -4.78
N GLY A 43 -0.11 -15.57 -3.74
CA GLY A 43 0.73 -16.51 -2.99
C GLY A 43 -0.01 -17.40 -1.98
N LEU A 44 -1.30 -17.16 -1.75
CA LEU A 44 -2.11 -17.91 -0.77
C LEU A 44 -3.31 -18.58 -1.44
N MET A 45 -3.35 -19.92 -1.36
CA MET A 45 -4.50 -20.73 -1.71
C MET A 45 -5.46 -20.93 -0.53
N GLU A 46 -4.97 -20.66 0.68
CA GLU A 46 -5.73 -20.81 1.92
C GLU A 46 -5.18 -19.88 3.01
N ILE A 47 -6.02 -19.59 3.99
CA ILE A 47 -5.72 -18.72 5.12
C ILE A 47 -6.30 -19.29 6.41
N SER A 48 -5.50 -19.28 7.47
CA SER A 48 -5.94 -19.63 8.82
C SER A 48 -6.48 -18.40 9.53
N MET A 49 -7.74 -18.43 9.94
CA MET A 49 -8.38 -17.36 10.68
C MET A 49 -9.16 -17.88 11.88
N LEU A 50 -9.37 -17.02 12.87
CA LEU A 50 -10.24 -17.33 13.99
C LEU A 50 -11.72 -17.22 13.59
N ASP A 51 -12.47 -18.25 13.92
CA ASP A 51 -13.93 -18.31 13.97
C ASP A 51 -14.47 -17.39 15.09
N GLU A 52 -15.74 -17.02 15.03
CA GLU A 52 -16.49 -16.33 16.11
C GLU A 52 -16.34 -17.01 17.48
N LYS A 53 -16.09 -18.32 17.51
CA LYS A 53 -15.84 -19.15 18.70
C LYS A 53 -14.37 -19.24 19.10
N GLY A 54 -13.48 -18.45 18.50
CA GLY A 54 -12.04 -18.43 18.79
C GLY A 54 -11.27 -19.67 18.31
N LYS A 55 -11.87 -20.52 17.47
CA LYS A 55 -11.20 -21.68 16.86
C LYS A 55 -10.50 -21.29 15.57
N VAL A 56 -9.30 -21.82 15.34
CA VAL A 56 -8.61 -21.65 14.05
C VAL A 56 -9.35 -22.45 12.98
N LYS A 57 -9.71 -21.78 11.90
CA LYS A 57 -10.35 -22.35 10.72
C LYS A 57 -9.54 -22.01 9.49
N VAL A 58 -9.30 -23.00 8.64
CA VAL A 58 -8.66 -22.83 7.34
C VAL A 58 -9.73 -22.51 6.31
N ILE A 59 -9.53 -21.41 5.57
CA ILE A 59 -10.47 -20.91 4.57
C ILE A 59 -9.77 -20.95 3.22
N PRO A 60 -10.29 -21.69 2.22
CA PRO A 60 -9.71 -21.71 0.89
C PRO A 60 -10.02 -20.41 0.16
N ILE A 61 -9.05 -19.89 -0.59
CA ILE A 61 -9.19 -18.72 -1.45
C ILE A 61 -9.40 -19.24 -2.88
N LYS A 62 -10.65 -19.27 -3.32
CA LYS A 62 -11.05 -19.72 -4.67
C LYS A 62 -11.62 -18.59 -5.54
N CYS A 63 -12.06 -17.50 -4.92
CA CYS A 63 -12.54 -16.33 -5.63
C CYS A 63 -11.42 -15.67 -6.43
N ALA A 64 -11.77 -14.97 -7.52
CA ALA A 64 -10.80 -14.13 -8.21
C ALA A 64 -10.39 -12.93 -7.33
N SER A 65 -9.14 -12.49 -7.45
CA SER A 65 -8.67 -11.23 -6.88
C SER A 65 -8.18 -10.32 -7.98
N GLN A 66 -8.57 -9.05 -7.93
CA GLN A 66 -8.16 -8.03 -8.89
C GLN A 66 -7.76 -6.75 -8.16
N LYS A 67 -6.78 -6.04 -8.71
CA LYS A 67 -6.36 -4.72 -8.25
C LYS A 67 -6.72 -3.70 -9.31
N ILE A 68 -7.44 -2.66 -8.91
CA ILE A 68 -7.74 -1.52 -9.78
C ILE A 68 -7.01 -0.31 -9.22
N ASP A 69 -6.02 0.16 -9.98
CA ASP A 69 -5.27 1.37 -9.68
C ASP A 69 -6.06 2.63 -10.09
N GLY A 70 -5.73 3.78 -9.48
CA GLY A 70 -6.33 5.08 -9.80
C GLY A 70 -7.47 5.54 -8.87
N PHE A 71 -7.97 4.65 -8.00
CA PHE A 71 -8.93 5.01 -6.95
C PHE A 71 -8.27 5.32 -5.60
N SER A 72 -6.95 5.21 -5.51
CA SER A 72 -6.24 5.62 -4.30
C SER A 72 -6.31 7.13 -4.12
N GLY A 73 -6.57 7.58 -2.90
CA GLY A 73 -6.48 9.01 -2.55
C GLY A 73 -5.06 9.60 -2.54
N HIS A 74 -4.05 8.84 -2.98
CA HIS A 74 -2.66 9.26 -3.04
C HIS A 74 -2.30 9.73 -4.45
N SER A 75 -1.50 10.79 -4.51
CA SER A 75 -0.92 11.26 -5.76
C SER A 75 0.02 10.21 -6.36
N ASP A 76 -0.07 10.00 -7.66
CA ASP A 76 0.89 9.19 -8.39
C ASP A 76 2.25 9.90 -8.52
N PHE A 77 3.23 9.18 -9.08
CA PHE A 77 4.58 9.70 -9.27
C PHE A 77 4.62 10.99 -10.10
N ASN A 78 3.87 11.04 -11.20
CA ASN A 78 3.86 12.20 -12.10
C ASN A 78 3.19 13.40 -11.42
N GLN A 79 2.12 13.17 -10.66
CA GLN A 79 1.46 14.19 -9.85
C GLN A 79 2.40 14.77 -8.79
N ILE A 80 3.20 13.94 -8.10
CA ILE A 80 4.23 14.41 -7.15
C ILE A 80 5.31 15.24 -7.86
N MET A 81 5.80 14.79 -9.02
CA MET A 81 6.79 15.55 -9.81
C MET A 81 6.21 16.90 -10.28
N ASN A 82 4.98 16.90 -10.78
CA ASN A 82 4.29 18.10 -11.23
C ASN A 82 4.05 19.08 -10.08
N PHE A 83 3.65 18.59 -8.92
CA PHE A 83 3.51 19.40 -7.71
C PHE A 83 4.83 20.06 -7.30
N THR A 84 5.92 19.29 -7.30
CA THR A 84 7.26 19.79 -6.97
C THR A 84 7.74 20.85 -7.95
N ALA A 85 7.51 20.63 -9.26
CA ALA A 85 7.87 21.56 -10.32
C ALA A 85 7.13 22.91 -10.22
N ARG A 86 5.88 22.89 -9.75
CA ARG A 86 5.06 24.10 -9.58
C ARG A 86 5.52 24.94 -8.38
N ILE A 87 5.82 24.30 -7.25
CA ILE A 87 6.14 25.00 -6.00
C ILE A 87 7.61 25.48 -5.96
N LYS A 88 8.53 24.73 -6.59
CA LYS A 88 9.97 25.05 -6.62
C LYS A 88 10.58 25.29 -5.21
N PRO A 89 10.47 24.34 -4.27
CA PRO A 89 10.99 24.50 -2.92
C PRO A 89 12.53 24.56 -2.89
N LYS A 90 13.08 25.12 -1.80
CA LYS A 90 14.54 25.15 -1.57
C LYS A 90 15.12 23.79 -1.16
N LYS A 91 14.33 22.96 -0.48
CA LYS A 91 14.69 21.62 -0.01
C LYS A 91 13.41 20.77 0.07
N VAL A 92 13.51 19.47 -0.21
CA VAL A 92 12.42 18.49 -0.06
C VAL A 92 12.81 17.40 0.92
N LEU A 93 11.89 17.07 1.83
CA LEU A 93 11.98 15.87 2.69
C LEU A 93 10.91 14.89 2.19
N VAL A 94 11.33 13.72 1.73
CA VAL A 94 10.41 12.67 1.25
C VAL A 94 10.18 11.66 2.37
N ASN A 95 8.93 11.35 2.67
CA ASN A 95 8.55 10.37 3.70
C ASN A 95 7.33 9.52 3.25
N HIS A 96 6.80 8.70 4.17
CA HIS A 96 5.53 7.97 4.01
C HIS A 96 5.47 7.16 2.71
N GLY A 97 6.53 6.40 2.47
CA GLY A 97 6.64 5.44 1.40
C GLY A 97 7.66 4.37 1.77
N GLU A 98 7.67 3.27 1.02
CA GLU A 98 8.75 2.29 1.11
C GLU A 98 10.09 2.97 0.86
N ARG A 99 11.14 2.51 1.55
CA ARG A 99 12.46 3.15 1.53
C ARG A 99 12.97 3.39 0.10
N SER A 100 12.97 2.33 -0.71
CA SER A 100 13.43 2.39 -2.11
C SER A 100 12.60 3.33 -2.98
N LYS A 101 11.28 3.39 -2.78
CA LYS A 101 10.38 4.31 -3.52
C LYS A 101 10.63 5.76 -3.10
N SER A 102 10.79 6.00 -1.82
CA SER A 102 11.08 7.34 -1.29
C SER A 102 12.44 7.85 -1.79
N GLU A 103 13.46 6.99 -1.81
CA GLU A 103 14.77 7.30 -2.38
C GLU A 103 14.69 7.58 -3.87
N ASN A 104 13.91 6.79 -4.62
CA ASN A 104 13.68 7.04 -6.04
C ASN A 104 13.03 8.40 -6.31
N VAL A 105 12.02 8.78 -5.52
CA VAL A 105 11.38 10.10 -5.59
C VAL A 105 12.38 11.21 -5.29
N ALA A 106 13.15 11.12 -4.20
CA ALA A 106 14.15 12.11 -3.82
C ALA A 106 15.23 12.27 -4.91
N ASN A 107 15.76 11.16 -5.41
CA ASN A 107 16.76 11.14 -6.48
C ASN A 107 16.22 11.74 -7.78
N THR A 108 14.95 11.49 -8.11
CA THR A 108 14.30 12.07 -9.29
C THR A 108 14.15 13.58 -9.14
N ILE A 109 13.69 14.06 -7.98
CA ILE A 109 13.54 15.50 -7.71
C ILE A 109 14.89 16.20 -7.85
N PHE A 110 15.95 15.65 -7.27
CA PHE A 110 17.29 16.20 -7.40
C PHE A 110 17.78 16.18 -8.86
N SER A 111 17.60 15.06 -9.56
CA SER A 111 18.09 14.91 -10.93
C SER A 111 17.39 15.87 -11.90
N ARG A 112 16.05 15.99 -11.81
CA ARG A 112 15.22 16.79 -12.72
C ARG A 112 15.22 18.28 -12.38
N PHE A 113 15.16 18.64 -11.10
CA PHE A 113 14.93 20.03 -10.68
C PHE A 113 16.13 20.66 -9.98
N LYS A 114 17.21 19.89 -9.72
CA LYS A 114 18.38 20.33 -8.94
C LYS A 114 18.04 20.82 -7.53
N ILE A 115 16.91 20.35 -6.98
CA ILE A 115 16.46 20.66 -5.62
C ILE A 115 17.01 19.61 -4.66
N ARG A 116 17.69 20.05 -3.60
CA ARG A 116 18.19 19.15 -2.56
C ARG A 116 17.01 18.38 -1.93
N SER A 117 17.04 17.07 -2.07
CA SER A 117 15.97 16.17 -1.61
C SER A 117 16.57 15.07 -0.76
N ILE A 118 15.97 14.78 0.40
CA ILE A 118 16.45 13.76 1.33
C ILE A 118 15.30 12.89 1.83
N VAL A 119 15.63 11.67 2.21
CA VAL A 119 14.71 10.69 2.82
C VAL A 119 15.17 10.45 4.25
N PRO A 120 14.63 11.17 5.23
CA PRO A 120 15.06 11.03 6.61
C PRO A 120 14.72 9.65 7.17
N ASP A 121 15.61 9.11 8.00
CA ASP A 121 15.30 7.93 8.80
C ASP A 121 14.42 8.27 9.99
N SER A 122 13.71 7.27 10.49
CA SER A 122 12.93 7.40 11.74
C SER A 122 13.86 7.87 12.86
N ARG A 123 13.48 8.98 13.51
CA ARG A 123 14.23 9.67 14.58
C ARG A 123 15.46 10.46 14.11
N GLU A 124 15.69 10.59 12.82
CA GLU A 124 16.70 11.51 12.31
C GLU A 124 16.26 12.97 12.52
N ILE A 125 17.19 13.81 12.96
CA ILE A 125 16.95 15.24 13.21
C ILE A 125 17.55 16.05 12.06
N ILE A 126 16.69 16.70 11.27
CA ILE A 126 17.13 17.57 10.17
C ILE A 126 17.06 19.03 10.59
N LYS A 127 18.21 19.70 10.63
CA LYS A 127 18.29 21.15 10.79
C LYS A 127 17.91 21.86 9.48
N LEU A 128 16.91 22.73 9.55
CA LEU A 128 16.42 23.47 8.38
C LEU A 128 17.12 24.82 8.18
N ARG A 129 17.68 25.39 9.26
CA ARG A 129 18.57 26.56 9.32
C ARG A 129 19.46 26.45 10.55
#